data_AF-A0A354HRP3-F1
#
_entry.id   AF-A0A354HRP3-F1
#
_cell.length_a   1.000
_cell.length_b   1.000
_cell.length_c   1.000
_cell.angle_alpha   90.00
_cell.angle_beta   90.00
_cell.angle_gamma   90.00
#
_symmetry.space_group_name_H-M   'P 1'
#
loop_
_entity.id
_entity.type
_entity.pdbx_description
1 polymer ?
#
loop_
_entity_poly.entity_id
_entity_poly.type
_entity_poly.pdbx_seq_one_letter_code
_entity_poly.pdbx_strand_id
1 'polypeptide(L)'
;MLKTLFSNPVTRTFIALIIAVISVLGAFFTYVTAPEDFGNTSVQFDIDMVYYFADDWSVAYDYAKINFSPGTLVIPGYHQGRVVAVLLIPPEDHPGAFSLSFPQEYRGELPETIEDNLEQVLILLDYADYAKILQDSGDTILLRADEITEADVPNQYLKRQLEHGYSLLTSYDIFGYTNWLLPTSQTVLLRLWGSRLGMLTYYEDAWVKVTAPDFSLHFAHPQLERQYYPPASYRIRALVYMAFLALTAASLIAFIAGGLENKEKEIKGQYDICQTIAALLGTLIYAAALSAFNQFFQPSPFATAALWALPLVGVVIWSRKARLEPAFFGISVHGLAVGLIAAVSVCILFALGSAFSLPVGFKFDTVLIPLAVAIILREALLRGFCQRIISHWLHPLAGLLIVSCAWALIAVFTGPAPGGVLALASALGQSLVVGYLYHCSKNLFAPCLLAALLELAPLIIKF
;
A
#
# COMPACT_ATOMS: atom_id res chain seq x y z
N MET A 1 28.83 31.83 10.45
CA MET A 1 28.30 32.17 9.11
C MET A 1 27.13 31.27 8.68
N LEU A 2 27.24 29.93 8.70
CA LEU A 2 26.08 29.04 8.45
C LEU A 2 24.95 29.23 9.49
N LYS A 3 25.26 29.22 10.79
CA LYS A 3 24.26 29.43 11.86
C LYS A 3 23.45 30.74 11.71
N THR A 4 24.09 31.80 11.20
CA THR A 4 23.46 33.12 10.96
C THR A 4 22.63 33.16 9.67
N LEU A 5 23.00 32.38 8.64
CA LEU A 5 22.17 32.17 7.45
C LEU A 5 20.92 31.35 7.80
N PHE A 6 21.08 30.25 8.53
CA PHE A 6 19.99 29.41 9.03
C PHE A 6 19.22 30.01 10.21
N SER A 7 19.51 31.23 10.67
CA SER A 7 18.67 31.94 11.65
C SER A 7 17.72 32.94 11.00
N ASN A 8 17.92 33.28 9.73
CA ASN A 8 17.07 34.21 9.00
C ASN A 8 15.88 33.44 8.39
N PRO A 9 14.62 33.84 8.70
CA PRO A 9 13.43 33.16 8.18
C PRO A 9 13.37 33.16 6.65
N VAL A 10 13.81 34.24 5.99
CA VAL A 10 13.82 34.35 4.52
C VAL A 10 14.76 33.32 3.89
N THR A 11 15.95 33.18 4.46
CA THR A 11 16.93 32.19 3.99
C THR A 11 16.43 30.76 4.22
N ARG A 12 15.78 30.49 5.35
CA ARG A 12 15.17 29.16 5.63
C ARG A 12 14.10 28.81 4.59
N THR A 13 13.19 29.74 4.30
CA THR A 13 12.16 29.54 3.29
C THR A 13 12.74 29.36 1.90
N PHE A 14 13.80 30.09 1.55
CA PHE A 14 14.46 29.97 0.25
C PHE A 14 15.18 28.61 0.11
N ILE A 15 15.86 28.15 1.15
CA ILE A 15 16.49 26.81 1.18
C ILE A 15 15.42 25.72 1.12
N ALA A 16 14.33 25.85 1.90
CA ALA A 16 13.21 24.90 1.86
C ALA A 16 12.61 24.82 0.44
N LEU A 17 12.48 25.95 -0.26
CA LEU A 17 12.01 25.98 -1.64
C LEU A 17 12.97 25.27 -2.60
N ILE A 18 14.29 25.49 -2.46
CA ILE A 18 15.30 24.78 -3.27
C ILE A 18 15.21 23.28 -3.04
N ILE A 19 15.13 22.84 -1.78
CA ILE A 19 14.98 21.42 -1.44
C ILE A 19 13.67 20.87 -1.99
N ALA A 20 12.57 21.63 -1.91
CA ALA A 20 11.29 21.24 -2.49
C ALA A 20 11.40 21.03 -4.01
N VAL A 21 12.00 21.98 -4.73
CA VAL A 21 12.17 21.88 -6.19
C VAL A 21 13.04 20.67 -6.55
N ILE A 22 14.17 20.47 -5.86
CA ILE A 22 15.04 19.31 -6.09
C ILE A 22 14.32 18.01 -5.78
N SER A 23 13.52 17.97 -4.71
CA SER A 23 12.80 16.75 -4.29
C SER A 23 11.64 16.42 -5.23
N VAL A 24 10.89 17.42 -5.69
CA VAL A 24 9.84 17.25 -6.71
C VAL A 24 10.44 16.79 -8.02
N LEU A 25 11.52 17.42 -8.48
CA LEU A 25 12.25 16.98 -9.67
C LEU A 25 12.79 15.57 -9.49
N GLY A 26 13.34 15.24 -8.32
CA GLY A 26 13.83 13.90 -7.99
C GLY A 26 12.72 12.85 -8.05
N ALA A 27 11.56 13.12 -7.46
CA ALA A 27 10.39 12.26 -7.55
C ALA A 27 9.91 12.11 -9.00
N PHE A 28 9.81 13.22 -9.74
CA PHE A 28 9.39 13.23 -11.14
C PHE A 28 10.36 12.48 -12.05
N PHE A 29 11.67 12.69 -11.92
CA PHE A 29 12.67 11.96 -12.70
C PHE A 29 12.67 10.47 -12.33
N THR A 30 12.53 10.12 -11.05
CA THR A 30 12.43 8.72 -10.62
C THR A 30 11.20 8.06 -11.24
N TYR A 31 10.09 8.78 -11.38
CA TYR A 31 8.88 8.35 -12.06
C TYR A 31 9.07 8.21 -13.57
N VAL A 32 9.46 9.27 -14.28
CA VAL A 32 9.53 9.28 -15.75
C VAL A 32 10.65 8.39 -16.31
N THR A 33 11.72 8.17 -15.54
CA THR A 33 12.81 7.26 -15.92
C THR A 33 12.60 5.84 -15.40
N ALA A 34 11.45 5.56 -14.78
CA ALA A 34 11.06 4.20 -14.48
C ALA A 34 10.72 3.50 -15.81
N PRO A 35 11.35 2.35 -16.11
CA PRO A 35 11.00 1.59 -17.30
C PRO A 35 9.59 1.00 -17.21
N GLU A 36 9.05 0.88 -16.00
CA GLU A 36 7.70 0.41 -15.69
C GLU A 36 7.00 1.38 -14.71
N ASP A 37 5.68 1.55 -14.86
CA ASP A 37 4.89 2.40 -13.97
C ASP A 37 4.90 1.86 -12.52
N PHE A 38 4.73 2.75 -11.53
CA PHE A 38 4.71 2.41 -10.10
C PHE A 38 3.45 1.60 -9.66
N GLY A 39 2.84 0.86 -10.57
CA GLY A 39 1.61 0.11 -10.34
C GLY A 39 0.38 1.02 -10.25
N ASN A 40 -0.77 0.40 -9.99
CA ASN A 40 -2.03 1.13 -9.83
C ASN A 40 -2.69 0.77 -8.49
N THR A 41 -3.26 1.78 -7.82
CA THR A 41 -3.81 1.67 -6.46
C THR A 41 -5.23 1.11 -6.40
N SER A 42 -5.95 1.14 -7.53
CA SER A 42 -7.36 0.75 -7.61
C SER A 42 -7.60 -0.26 -8.74
N VAL A 43 -6.71 -1.23 -8.93
CA VAL A 43 -7.02 -2.34 -9.84
C VAL A 43 -8.28 -3.01 -9.32
N GLN A 44 -9.40 -2.82 -10.01
CA GLN A 44 -10.67 -3.50 -9.81
C GLN A 44 -11.02 -4.09 -11.16
N PHE A 45 -11.21 -5.40 -11.19
CA PHE A 45 -11.63 -6.07 -12.41
C PHE A 45 -13.13 -5.94 -12.54
N ASP A 46 -13.55 -5.01 -13.39
CA ASP A 46 -14.95 -4.90 -13.79
C ASP A 46 -15.26 -5.98 -14.82
N ILE A 47 -16.46 -6.56 -14.73
CA ILE A 47 -16.97 -7.53 -15.70
C ILE A 47 -18.13 -6.85 -16.41
N ASP A 48 -18.01 -6.70 -17.73
CA ASP A 48 -19.03 -6.04 -18.55
C ASP A 48 -19.74 -7.06 -19.45
N MET A 49 -18.98 -7.88 -20.18
CA MET A 49 -19.52 -8.87 -21.11
C MET A 49 -18.86 -10.24 -20.96
N VAL A 50 -19.64 -11.30 -21.17
CA VAL A 50 -19.20 -12.69 -21.18
C VAL A 50 -19.27 -13.23 -22.61
N TYR A 51 -18.24 -13.95 -23.02
CA TYR A 51 -18.12 -14.61 -24.32
C TYR A 51 -17.99 -16.11 -24.13
N TYR A 52 -18.00 -16.86 -25.23
CA TYR A 52 -17.58 -18.25 -25.26
C TYR A 52 -16.81 -18.58 -26.54
N PHE A 53 -15.99 -19.62 -26.51
CA PHE A 53 -15.32 -20.15 -27.69
C PHE A 53 -16.29 -20.95 -28.56
N ALA A 54 -16.44 -20.59 -29.83
CA ALA A 54 -17.23 -21.36 -30.78
C ALA A 54 -16.52 -22.66 -31.23
N ASP A 55 -15.19 -22.63 -31.26
CA ASP A 55 -14.31 -23.71 -31.71
C ASP A 55 -13.30 -24.08 -30.62
N ASP A 56 -12.58 -25.19 -30.80
CA ASP A 56 -11.46 -25.54 -29.91
C ASP A 56 -10.43 -24.40 -29.89
N TRP A 57 -9.89 -24.12 -28.70
CA TRP A 57 -8.85 -23.12 -28.53
C TRP A 57 -7.69 -23.68 -27.72
N SER A 58 -6.46 -23.34 -28.08
CA SER A 58 -5.28 -23.76 -27.34
C SER A 58 -4.28 -22.64 -27.18
N VAL A 59 -3.68 -22.55 -26.00
CA VAL A 59 -2.59 -21.63 -25.71
C VAL A 59 -1.41 -22.40 -25.11
N ALA A 60 -0.22 -22.09 -25.60
CA ALA A 60 1.02 -22.57 -25.03
C ALA A 60 1.78 -21.40 -24.40
N TYR A 61 2.10 -21.55 -23.12
CA TYR A 61 2.97 -20.67 -22.36
C TYR A 61 4.20 -21.49 -21.94
N ASP A 62 5.26 -21.42 -22.75
CA ASP A 62 6.52 -22.13 -22.51
C ASP A 62 6.31 -23.64 -22.24
N TYR A 63 6.49 -24.10 -20.99
CA TYR A 63 6.31 -25.50 -20.59
C TYR A 63 4.85 -25.89 -20.33
N ALA A 64 3.92 -24.93 -20.30
CA ALA A 64 2.50 -25.15 -20.09
C ALA A 64 1.72 -25.10 -21.40
N LYS A 65 0.94 -26.14 -21.68
CA LYS A 65 -0.04 -26.17 -22.76
C LYS A 65 -1.44 -26.31 -22.17
N ILE A 66 -2.33 -25.41 -22.57
CA ILE A 66 -3.71 -25.37 -22.13
C ILE A 66 -4.62 -25.47 -23.35
N ASN A 67 -5.54 -26.42 -23.34
CA ASN A 67 -6.55 -26.58 -24.39
C ASN A 67 -7.94 -26.41 -23.78
N PHE A 68 -8.82 -25.72 -24.50
CA PHE A 68 -10.19 -25.44 -24.13
C PHE A 68 -11.12 -25.93 -25.23
N SER A 69 -12.18 -26.63 -24.82
CA SER A 69 -13.20 -27.13 -25.72
C SER A 69 -14.22 -26.04 -26.09
N PRO A 70 -15.01 -26.24 -27.17
CA PRO A 70 -16.08 -25.32 -27.54
C PRO A 70 -17.08 -25.15 -26.40
N GLY A 71 -17.64 -23.95 -26.27
CA GLY A 71 -18.56 -23.58 -25.19
C GLY A 71 -17.87 -23.14 -23.89
N THR A 72 -16.53 -23.14 -23.83
CA THR A 72 -15.80 -22.55 -22.70
C THR A 72 -16.14 -21.07 -22.57
N LEU A 73 -16.62 -20.67 -21.39
CA LEU A 73 -16.92 -19.29 -21.08
C LEU A 73 -15.62 -18.47 -20.94
N VAL A 74 -15.64 -17.27 -21.50
CA VAL A 74 -14.55 -16.30 -21.47
C VAL A 74 -15.06 -15.04 -20.80
N ILE A 75 -14.50 -14.74 -19.64
CA ILE A 75 -14.94 -13.64 -18.76
C ILE A 75 -13.76 -12.67 -18.62
N PRO A 76 -13.71 -11.59 -19.42
CA PRO A 76 -12.67 -10.59 -19.31
C PRO A 76 -12.87 -9.72 -18.07
N GLY A 77 -11.79 -9.53 -17.32
CA GLY A 77 -11.67 -8.54 -16.25
C GLY A 77 -11.05 -7.26 -16.79
N TYR A 78 -11.83 -6.19 -16.77
CA TYR A 78 -11.43 -4.88 -17.26
C TYR A 78 -10.88 -4.00 -16.14
N HIS A 79 -9.81 -3.28 -16.43
CA HIS A 79 -9.27 -2.20 -15.62
C HIS A 79 -9.07 -0.97 -16.50
N GLN A 80 -9.71 0.15 -16.14
CA GLN A 80 -9.68 1.40 -16.93
C GLN A 80 -10.06 1.20 -18.41
N GLY A 81 -11.06 0.36 -18.67
CA GLY A 81 -11.54 0.05 -20.02
C GLY A 81 -10.64 -0.89 -20.83
N ARG A 82 -9.65 -1.51 -20.20
CA ARG A 82 -8.70 -2.45 -20.84
C ARG A 82 -8.77 -3.82 -20.19
N VAL A 83 -8.69 -4.89 -20.98
CA VAL A 83 -8.62 -6.25 -20.44
C VAL A 83 -7.25 -6.49 -19.83
N VAL A 84 -7.23 -6.90 -18.56
CA VAL A 84 -6.00 -7.17 -17.77
C VAL A 84 -6.05 -8.53 -17.06
N ALA A 85 -7.20 -9.18 -17.09
CA ALA A 85 -7.40 -10.54 -16.62
C ALA A 85 -8.42 -11.24 -17.50
N VAL A 86 -8.32 -12.55 -17.67
CA VAL A 86 -9.33 -13.37 -18.35
C VAL A 86 -9.55 -14.62 -17.51
N LEU A 87 -10.78 -14.83 -17.06
CA LEU A 87 -11.23 -16.05 -16.42
C LEU A 87 -11.92 -16.94 -17.46
N LEU A 88 -11.45 -18.17 -17.59
CA LEU A 88 -11.95 -19.18 -18.50
C LEU A 88 -12.59 -20.31 -17.69
N ILE A 89 -13.81 -20.69 -18.05
CA ILE A 89 -14.58 -21.77 -17.40
C ILE A 89 -15.08 -22.74 -18.47
N PRO A 90 -14.42 -23.89 -18.67
CA PRO A 90 -14.89 -24.92 -19.60
C PRO A 90 -16.22 -25.57 -19.17
N PRO A 91 -16.99 -26.14 -20.11
CA PRO A 91 -18.21 -26.90 -19.79
C PRO A 91 -17.90 -28.13 -18.95
N GLU A 92 -18.80 -28.50 -18.03
CA GLU A 92 -18.62 -29.69 -17.17
C GLU A 92 -18.52 -30.99 -17.98
N ASP A 93 -19.33 -31.12 -19.04
CA ASP A 93 -19.33 -32.28 -19.93
C ASP A 93 -18.05 -32.39 -20.78
N HIS A 94 -17.34 -31.27 -20.95
CA HIS A 94 -16.15 -31.14 -21.79
C HIS A 94 -15.10 -30.26 -21.08
N PRO A 95 -14.47 -30.78 -19.99
CA PRO A 95 -13.51 -29.99 -19.23
C PRO A 95 -12.29 -29.63 -20.10
N GLY A 96 -11.64 -28.53 -19.75
CA GLY A 96 -10.38 -28.15 -20.39
C GLY A 96 -9.28 -29.18 -20.11
N ALA A 97 -8.21 -29.14 -20.88
CA ALA A 97 -7.05 -29.99 -20.68
C ALA A 97 -5.79 -29.16 -20.44
N PHE A 98 -4.98 -29.59 -19.47
CA PHE A 98 -3.71 -28.99 -19.14
C PHE A 98 -2.59 -30.01 -19.22
N SER A 99 -1.46 -29.59 -19.77
CA SER A 99 -0.23 -30.37 -19.80
C SER A 99 0.97 -29.50 -19.42
N LEU A 100 1.80 -29.97 -18.51
CA LEU A 100 3.12 -29.41 -18.19
C LEU A 100 4.21 -30.35 -18.63
N SER A 101 5.20 -29.86 -19.38
CA SER A 101 6.36 -30.63 -19.82
C SER A 101 7.66 -29.93 -19.39
N PHE A 102 8.35 -30.43 -18.37
CA PHE A 102 9.56 -29.79 -17.82
C PHE A 102 10.86 -30.51 -18.23
N PRO A 103 11.99 -29.79 -18.34
CA PRO A 103 13.29 -30.41 -18.61
C PRO A 103 13.71 -31.42 -17.52
N GLN A 104 14.41 -32.49 -17.92
CA GLN A 104 14.82 -33.57 -17.01
C GLN A 104 15.66 -33.10 -15.82
N GLU A 105 16.46 -32.05 -16.02
CA GLU A 105 17.38 -31.50 -15.03
C GLU A 105 16.67 -30.88 -13.81
N TYR A 106 15.43 -30.43 -13.98
CA TYR A 106 14.69 -29.68 -12.96
C TYR A 106 13.51 -30.45 -12.34
N ARG A 107 13.02 -31.50 -12.99
CA ARG A 107 11.83 -32.24 -12.56
C ARG A 107 12.08 -33.19 -11.37
N GLY A 108 13.32 -33.57 -11.10
CA GLY A 108 13.65 -34.53 -10.05
C GLY A 108 12.92 -35.88 -10.25
N GLU A 109 12.10 -36.27 -9.28
CA GLU A 109 11.28 -37.50 -9.34
C GLU A 109 9.93 -37.32 -10.04
N LEU A 110 9.58 -36.10 -10.46
CA LEU A 110 8.32 -35.86 -11.16
C LEU A 110 8.31 -36.51 -12.55
N PRO A 111 7.13 -36.94 -13.02
CA PRO A 111 6.99 -37.49 -14.36
C PRO A 111 7.36 -36.47 -15.44
N GLU A 112 7.59 -36.96 -16.66
CA GLU A 112 7.98 -36.13 -17.80
C GLU A 112 6.90 -35.13 -18.20
N THR A 113 5.66 -35.56 -18.16
CA THR A 113 4.48 -34.73 -18.36
C THR A 113 3.53 -34.87 -17.18
N ILE A 114 2.93 -33.75 -16.78
CA ILE A 114 1.86 -33.72 -15.79
C ILE A 114 0.60 -33.25 -16.53
N GLU A 115 -0.45 -34.07 -16.48
CA GLU A 115 -1.72 -33.79 -17.16
C GLU A 115 -2.87 -33.72 -16.14
N ASP A 116 -3.79 -32.79 -16.34
CA ASP A 116 -5.03 -32.71 -15.57
C ASP A 116 -6.17 -32.12 -16.42
N ASN A 117 -7.40 -32.43 -16.00
CA ASN A 117 -8.58 -31.74 -16.50
C ASN A 117 -8.75 -30.43 -15.74
N LEU A 118 -9.04 -29.37 -16.48
CA LEU A 118 -9.22 -28.03 -15.93
C LEU A 118 -10.69 -27.74 -15.72
N GLU A 119 -11.01 -27.30 -14.52
CA GLU A 119 -12.31 -26.75 -14.20
C GLU A 119 -12.34 -25.25 -14.48
N GLN A 120 -11.23 -24.54 -14.20
CA GLN A 120 -11.13 -23.08 -14.35
C GLN A 120 -9.69 -22.65 -14.61
N VAL A 121 -9.53 -21.53 -15.31
CA VAL A 121 -8.23 -20.90 -15.58
C VAL A 121 -8.36 -19.39 -15.47
N LEU A 122 -7.50 -18.76 -14.67
CA LEU A 122 -7.36 -17.31 -14.59
C LEU A 122 -5.99 -16.92 -15.16
N ILE A 123 -6.01 -16.10 -16.19
CA ILE A 123 -4.83 -15.55 -16.87
C ILE A 123 -4.76 -14.06 -16.57
N LEU A 124 -3.64 -13.58 -16.05
CA LEU A 124 -3.38 -12.13 -15.98
C LEU A 124 -2.57 -11.72 -17.21
N LEU A 125 -3.05 -10.70 -17.91
CA LEU A 125 -2.54 -10.30 -19.22
C LEU A 125 -2.07 -8.86 -19.18
N ASP A 126 -1.00 -8.58 -19.94
CA ASP A 126 -0.75 -7.21 -20.38
C ASP A 126 -1.76 -6.82 -21.47
N TYR A 127 -2.05 -5.52 -21.54
CA TYR A 127 -2.96 -4.92 -22.51
C TYR A 127 -2.57 -5.27 -23.97
N ALA A 128 -1.27 -5.28 -24.27
CA ALA A 128 -0.77 -5.55 -25.61
C ALA A 128 -0.92 -7.02 -26.02
N ASP A 129 -0.97 -7.94 -25.06
CA ASP A 129 -1.01 -9.37 -25.33
C ASP A 129 -2.43 -9.87 -25.57
N TYR A 130 -3.45 -9.27 -24.95
CA TYR A 130 -4.84 -9.63 -25.22
C TYR A 130 -5.19 -9.50 -26.72
N ALA A 131 -4.76 -8.41 -27.36
CA ALA A 131 -4.99 -8.22 -28.80
C ALA A 131 -4.22 -9.20 -29.68
N LYS A 132 -3.02 -9.63 -29.27
CA LYS A 132 -2.22 -10.62 -29.99
C LYS A 132 -2.75 -12.04 -29.81
N ILE A 133 -3.15 -12.39 -28.59
CA ILE A 133 -3.83 -13.67 -28.29
C ILE A 133 -5.06 -13.85 -29.17
N LEU A 134 -5.79 -12.77 -29.45
CA LEU A 134 -6.95 -12.77 -30.36
C LEU A 134 -6.59 -12.84 -31.85
N GLN A 135 -5.42 -12.31 -32.25
CA GLN A 135 -5.00 -12.28 -33.66
C GLN A 135 -4.27 -13.55 -34.10
N ASP A 136 -3.51 -14.18 -33.20
CA ASP A 136 -2.75 -15.40 -33.48
C ASP A 136 -3.64 -16.66 -33.47
N SER A 137 -4.86 -16.59 -32.90
CA SER A 137 -5.85 -17.68 -32.91
C SER A 137 -6.70 -17.67 -34.18
N GLY A 138 -6.07 -17.72 -35.36
CA GLY A 138 -6.65 -17.44 -36.68
C GLY A 138 -7.98 -18.12 -37.08
N ASP A 139 -8.47 -19.09 -36.30
CA ASP A 139 -9.74 -19.80 -36.54
C ASP A 139 -10.75 -19.72 -35.37
N THR A 140 -10.41 -19.11 -34.23
CA THR A 140 -11.31 -19.09 -33.04
C THR A 140 -12.23 -17.89 -33.06
N ILE A 141 -13.54 -18.14 -33.13
CA ILE A 141 -14.56 -17.09 -33.05
C ILE A 141 -15.05 -16.95 -31.60
N LEU A 142 -14.89 -15.74 -31.03
CA LEU A 142 -15.54 -15.36 -29.78
C LEU A 142 -16.96 -14.89 -30.05
N LEU A 143 -17.93 -15.63 -29.53
CA LEU A 143 -19.33 -15.27 -29.62
C LEU A 143 -19.80 -14.73 -28.28
N ARG A 144 -20.65 -13.71 -28.30
CA ARG A 144 -21.27 -13.19 -27.08
C ARG A 144 -22.20 -14.27 -26.51
N ALA A 145 -22.12 -14.51 -25.20
CA ALA A 145 -23.02 -15.43 -24.53
C ALA A 145 -24.39 -14.76 -24.35
N ASP A 146 -25.20 -14.74 -25.42
CA ASP A 146 -26.51 -14.05 -25.44
C ASP A 146 -27.54 -14.64 -24.46
N GLU A 147 -27.31 -15.86 -23.98
CA GLU A 147 -28.17 -16.57 -23.01
C GLU A 147 -27.86 -16.19 -21.55
N ILE A 148 -26.70 -15.58 -21.27
CA ILE A 148 -26.29 -15.21 -19.91
C ILE A 148 -26.63 -13.73 -19.70
N THR A 149 -27.71 -13.45 -18.99
CA THR A 149 -28.05 -12.07 -18.64
C THR A 149 -27.16 -11.57 -17.49
N GLU A 150 -26.92 -10.24 -17.38
CA GLU A 150 -26.16 -9.65 -16.27
C GLU A 150 -26.67 -10.06 -14.87
N ALA A 151 -27.95 -10.39 -14.76
CA ALA A 151 -28.58 -10.84 -13.51
C ALA A 151 -28.24 -12.30 -13.16
N ASP A 152 -27.92 -13.13 -14.15
CA ASP A 152 -27.60 -14.55 -14.00
C ASP A 152 -26.10 -14.78 -13.75
N VAL A 153 -25.27 -13.75 -13.98
CA VAL A 153 -23.84 -13.80 -13.70
C VAL A 153 -23.62 -13.80 -12.17
N PRO A 154 -22.98 -14.84 -11.59
CA PRO A 154 -22.74 -14.91 -10.16
C PRO A 154 -21.59 -13.96 -9.77
N ASN A 155 -21.87 -12.66 -9.77
CA ASN A 155 -20.89 -11.58 -9.64
C ASN A 155 -20.00 -11.71 -8.38
N GLN A 156 -20.55 -12.20 -7.27
CA GLN A 156 -19.77 -12.44 -6.05
C GLN A 156 -18.75 -13.58 -6.22
N TYR A 157 -19.14 -14.65 -6.92
CA TYR A 157 -18.26 -15.77 -7.22
C TYR A 157 -17.13 -15.33 -8.16
N LEU A 158 -17.47 -14.67 -9.26
CA LEU A 158 -16.49 -14.20 -10.25
C LEU A 158 -15.54 -13.17 -9.66
N LYS A 159 -16.05 -12.22 -8.88
CA LYS A 159 -15.23 -11.25 -8.16
C LYS A 159 -14.23 -11.95 -7.24
N ARG A 160 -14.67 -12.98 -6.51
CA ARG A 160 -13.78 -13.76 -5.64
C ARG A 160 -12.71 -14.51 -6.43
N GLN A 161 -13.04 -15.05 -7.61
CA GLN A 161 -12.05 -15.70 -8.46
C GLN A 161 -11.04 -14.71 -9.05
N LEU A 162 -11.50 -13.52 -9.46
CA LEU A 162 -10.63 -12.44 -9.90
C LEU A 162 -9.77 -11.90 -8.74
N GLU A 163 -10.28 -11.90 -7.50
CA GLU A 163 -9.51 -11.56 -6.30
C GLU A 163 -8.34 -12.52 -6.05
N HIS A 164 -8.48 -13.81 -6.40
CA HIS A 164 -7.35 -14.74 -6.40
C HIS A 164 -6.25 -14.32 -7.39
N GLY A 165 -6.58 -13.57 -8.44
CA GLY A 165 -5.61 -12.96 -9.35
C GLY A 165 -4.66 -12.00 -8.66
N TYR A 166 -5.13 -11.16 -7.73
CA TYR A 166 -4.24 -10.23 -7.00
C TYR A 166 -3.11 -10.94 -6.25
N SER A 167 -3.35 -12.17 -5.78
CA SER A 167 -2.30 -12.94 -5.10
C SER A 167 -1.13 -13.34 -6.00
N LEU A 168 -1.31 -13.29 -7.32
CA LEU A 168 -0.23 -13.48 -8.30
C LEU A 168 0.55 -12.20 -8.56
N LEU A 169 -0.07 -11.04 -8.30
CA LEU A 169 0.52 -9.74 -8.54
C LEU A 169 1.41 -9.32 -7.38
N THR A 170 2.49 -8.64 -7.71
CA THR A 170 3.33 -7.98 -6.71
C THR A 170 2.68 -6.68 -6.28
N SER A 171 2.38 -6.55 -4.99
CA SER A 171 1.92 -5.30 -4.39
C SER A 171 3.00 -4.59 -3.58
N TYR A 172 2.93 -3.26 -3.55
CA TYR A 172 3.75 -2.42 -2.69
C TYR A 172 2.90 -1.35 -2.02
N ASP A 173 3.20 -1.05 -0.76
CA ASP A 173 2.56 0.05 -0.04
C ASP A 173 3.39 1.33 -0.19
N ILE A 174 2.78 2.35 -0.79
CA ILE A 174 3.32 3.71 -0.88
C ILE A 174 2.41 4.62 -0.06
N PHE A 175 2.84 4.99 1.15
CA PHE A 175 2.14 5.88 2.08
C PHE A 175 0.66 5.52 2.33
N GLY A 176 0.34 4.23 2.48
CA GLY A 176 -0.99 3.69 2.76
C GLY A 176 -1.76 3.26 1.51
N TYR A 177 -1.25 3.57 0.31
CA TYR A 177 -1.83 3.15 -0.95
C TYR A 177 -1.14 1.88 -1.45
N THR A 178 -1.91 0.80 -1.53
CA THR A 178 -1.43 -0.47 -2.07
C THR A 178 -1.41 -0.40 -3.59
N ASN A 179 -0.22 -0.23 -4.16
CA ASN A 179 0.03 -0.24 -5.59
C ASN A 179 0.27 -1.67 -6.07
N TRP A 180 -0.49 -2.09 -7.08
CA TRP A 180 -0.33 -3.39 -7.73
C TRP A 180 0.45 -3.21 -9.03
N LEU A 181 1.55 -3.94 -9.17
CA LEU A 181 2.30 -3.98 -10.42
C LEU A 181 1.57 -4.92 -11.38
N LEU A 182 1.09 -4.43 -12.52
CA LEU A 182 0.46 -5.26 -13.55
C LEU A 182 1.52 -6.09 -14.30
N PRO A 183 1.15 -7.26 -14.86
CA PRO A 183 2.06 -8.07 -15.66
C PRO A 183 2.58 -7.28 -16.86
N THR A 184 3.81 -7.59 -17.29
CA THR A 184 4.38 -7.05 -18.53
C THR A 184 4.09 -8.02 -19.69
N SER A 185 4.29 -7.56 -20.93
CA SER A 185 4.09 -8.38 -22.14
C SER A 185 4.98 -9.63 -22.27
N GLN A 186 5.85 -9.87 -21.29
CA GLN A 186 6.78 -11.00 -21.23
C GLN A 186 6.63 -11.79 -19.93
N THR A 187 5.57 -11.53 -19.14
CA THR A 187 5.31 -12.24 -17.89
C THR A 187 4.06 -13.10 -18.05
N VAL A 188 4.17 -14.38 -17.73
CA VAL A 188 3.02 -15.29 -17.72
C VAL A 188 2.62 -15.56 -16.27
N LEU A 189 1.40 -15.16 -15.92
CA LEU A 189 0.81 -15.35 -14.59
C LEU A 189 -0.50 -16.13 -14.73
N LEU A 190 -0.51 -17.38 -14.28
CA LEU A 190 -1.68 -18.27 -14.37
C LEU A 190 -2.05 -18.84 -13.01
N ARG A 191 -3.35 -18.83 -12.73
CA ARG A 191 -3.96 -19.69 -11.71
C ARG A 191 -4.85 -20.71 -12.40
N LEU A 192 -4.59 -21.98 -12.15
CA LEU A 192 -5.29 -23.11 -12.73
C LEU A 192 -5.99 -23.88 -11.61
N TRP A 193 -7.19 -24.35 -11.86
CA TRP A 193 -7.92 -25.26 -10.97
C TRP A 193 -8.09 -26.59 -11.69
N GLY A 194 -7.20 -27.53 -11.33
CA GLY A 194 -7.20 -28.88 -11.85
C GLY A 194 -8.07 -29.81 -11.01
N SER A 195 -8.76 -30.73 -11.68
CA SER A 195 -9.66 -31.69 -11.04
C SER A 195 -8.94 -32.65 -10.08
N ARG A 196 -7.68 -32.99 -10.37
CA ARG A 196 -6.87 -33.93 -9.58
C ARG A 196 -5.79 -33.23 -8.78
N LEU A 197 -5.13 -32.24 -9.38
CA LEU A 197 -4.01 -31.50 -8.78
C LEU A 197 -4.48 -30.36 -7.88
N GLY A 198 -5.76 -30.00 -7.92
CA GLY A 198 -6.31 -28.87 -7.20
C GLY A 198 -5.79 -27.54 -7.75
N MET A 199 -5.61 -26.56 -6.86
CA MET A 199 -5.16 -25.23 -7.26
C MET A 199 -3.67 -25.23 -7.60
N LEU A 200 -3.35 -24.93 -8.85
CA LEU A 200 -1.99 -24.83 -9.36
C LEU A 200 -1.68 -23.39 -9.77
N THR A 201 -0.53 -22.89 -9.34
CA THR A 201 -0.02 -21.57 -9.72
C THR A 201 1.16 -21.74 -10.65
N TYR A 202 1.10 -21.11 -11.82
CA TYR A 202 2.20 -21.07 -12.78
C TYR A 202 2.64 -19.61 -12.95
N TYR A 203 3.93 -19.39 -12.78
CA TYR A 203 4.57 -18.09 -12.89
C TYR A 203 5.84 -18.25 -13.73
N GLU A 204 5.97 -17.43 -14.76
CA GLU A 204 7.13 -17.44 -15.66
C GLU A 204 7.59 -16.02 -16.00
N ASP A 205 8.89 -15.83 -15.82
CA ASP A 205 9.66 -14.67 -16.29
C ASP A 205 11.14 -15.06 -16.52
N ALA A 206 12.05 -14.72 -15.60
CA ALA A 206 13.39 -15.30 -15.46
C ALA A 206 13.38 -16.64 -14.71
N TRP A 207 12.31 -16.93 -13.95
CA TRP A 207 12.17 -18.18 -13.21
C TRP A 207 10.83 -18.83 -13.55
N VAL A 208 10.86 -20.14 -13.74
CA VAL A 208 9.65 -20.95 -13.82
C VAL A 208 9.34 -21.42 -12.41
N LYS A 209 8.20 -20.98 -11.88
CA LYS A 209 7.68 -21.42 -10.59
C LYS A 209 6.33 -22.07 -10.76
N VAL A 210 6.23 -23.33 -10.36
CA VAL A 210 4.98 -24.08 -10.36
C VAL A 210 4.71 -24.56 -8.94
N THR A 211 3.59 -24.13 -8.38
CA THR A 211 3.20 -24.49 -7.01
C THR A 211 1.82 -25.13 -7.02
N ALA A 212 1.78 -26.38 -6.59
CA ALA A 212 0.59 -27.19 -6.35
C ALA A 212 0.55 -27.63 -4.87
N PRO A 213 -0.55 -28.22 -4.39
CA PRO A 213 -0.63 -28.74 -3.02
C PRO A 213 0.44 -29.80 -2.71
N ASP A 214 0.73 -30.65 -3.70
CA ASP A 214 1.57 -31.84 -3.51
C ASP A 214 3.01 -31.67 -4.01
N PHE A 215 3.31 -30.60 -4.75
CA PHE A 215 4.66 -30.32 -5.23
C PHE A 215 4.90 -28.83 -5.48
N SER A 216 6.17 -28.42 -5.41
CA SER A 216 6.61 -27.10 -5.84
C SER A 216 7.90 -27.22 -6.64
N LEU A 217 7.88 -26.72 -7.87
CA LEU A 217 9.04 -26.60 -8.75
C LEU A 217 9.47 -25.14 -8.88
N HIS A 218 10.77 -24.91 -8.85
CA HIS A 218 11.35 -23.58 -9.00
C HIS A 218 12.75 -23.68 -9.63
N PHE A 219 12.90 -23.14 -10.84
CA PHE A 219 14.17 -23.14 -11.57
C PHE A 219 14.30 -21.92 -12.50
N ALA A 220 15.53 -21.59 -12.87
CA ALA A 220 15.80 -20.47 -13.76
C ALA A 220 15.42 -20.85 -15.20
N HIS A 221 14.72 -19.97 -15.90
CA HIS A 221 14.32 -20.20 -17.28
C HIS A 221 15.56 -20.16 -18.19
N PRO A 222 15.83 -21.21 -18.99
CA PRO A 222 17.11 -21.36 -19.70
C PRO A 222 17.33 -20.34 -20.82
N GLN A 223 16.26 -19.73 -21.35
CA GLN A 223 16.33 -18.76 -22.45
C GLN A 223 16.05 -17.32 -22.02
N LEU A 224 15.62 -17.10 -20.77
CA LEU A 224 15.24 -15.77 -20.26
C LEU A 224 16.21 -15.39 -19.15
N GLU A 225 17.31 -14.73 -19.54
CA GLU A 225 18.37 -14.32 -18.61
C GLU A 225 18.06 -13.02 -17.84
N ARG A 226 17.01 -12.28 -18.23
CA ARG A 226 16.63 -10.99 -17.64
C ARG A 226 15.35 -11.11 -16.82
N GLN A 227 15.31 -10.42 -15.69
CA GLN A 227 14.10 -10.30 -14.87
C GLN A 227 13.11 -9.35 -15.52
N TYR A 228 11.87 -9.79 -15.67
CA TYR A 228 10.79 -8.99 -16.25
C TYR A 228 9.71 -8.61 -15.24
N TYR A 229 9.61 -9.32 -14.10
CA TYR A 229 8.63 -9.01 -13.07
C TYR A 229 8.99 -9.63 -11.70
N PRO A 230 8.68 -8.98 -10.56
CA PRO A 230 8.94 -7.56 -10.40
C PRO A 230 10.43 -7.24 -10.67
N PRO A 231 10.77 -6.08 -11.25
CA PRO A 231 12.16 -5.72 -11.50
C PRO A 231 12.97 -5.65 -10.20
N ALA A 232 14.20 -6.21 -10.15
CA ALA A 232 15.06 -6.11 -8.96
C ALA A 232 15.30 -4.64 -8.51
N SER A 233 15.34 -3.70 -9.45
CA SER A 233 15.52 -2.28 -9.14
C SER A 233 14.26 -1.58 -8.65
N TYR A 234 13.08 -2.17 -8.85
CA TYR A 234 11.79 -1.53 -8.53
C TYR A 234 11.69 -1.19 -7.04
N ARG A 235 12.08 -2.12 -6.17
CA ARG A 235 12.07 -1.88 -4.71
C ARG A 235 12.97 -0.70 -4.31
N ILE A 236 14.15 -0.59 -4.90
CA ILE A 236 15.09 0.51 -4.64
C ILE A 236 14.53 1.82 -5.17
N ARG A 237 13.95 1.82 -6.38
CA ARG A 237 13.32 3.01 -6.97
C ARG A 237 12.12 3.48 -6.16
N ALA A 238 11.27 2.57 -5.67
CA ALA A 238 10.16 2.88 -4.79
C ALA A 238 10.64 3.51 -3.48
N LEU A 239 11.73 3.01 -2.88
CA LEU A 239 12.37 3.63 -1.72
C LEU A 239 12.87 5.05 -2.01
N VAL A 240 13.57 5.24 -3.13
CA VAL A 240 14.06 6.55 -3.56
C VAL A 240 12.92 7.52 -3.82
N TYR A 241 11.85 7.06 -4.48
CA TYR A 241 10.64 7.83 -4.73
C TYR A 241 9.96 8.26 -3.43
N MET A 242 9.73 7.33 -2.49
CA MET A 242 9.15 7.63 -1.19
C MET A 242 10.01 8.63 -0.39
N ALA A 243 11.33 8.50 -0.45
CA ALA A 243 12.24 9.46 0.19
C ALA A 243 12.07 10.87 -0.40
N PHE A 244 12.04 11.00 -1.73
CA PHE A 244 11.80 12.29 -2.38
C PHE A 244 10.41 12.86 -2.09
N LEU A 245 9.38 12.03 -2.02
CA LEU A 245 8.03 12.48 -1.70
C LEU A 245 7.93 12.96 -0.24
N ALA A 246 8.54 12.23 0.70
CA ALA A 246 8.63 12.64 2.10
C ALA A 246 9.43 13.94 2.28
N LEU A 247 10.54 14.10 1.56
CA LEU A 247 11.32 15.34 1.56
C LEU A 247 10.53 16.52 0.97
N THR A 248 9.77 16.28 -0.10
CA THR A 248 8.85 17.27 -0.67
C THR A 248 7.80 17.69 0.35
N ALA A 249 7.17 16.74 1.04
CA ALA A 249 6.18 17.02 2.08
C ALA A 249 6.77 17.80 3.25
N ALA A 250 7.94 17.41 3.74
CA ALA A 250 8.66 18.13 4.79
C ALA A 250 9.01 19.56 4.35
N SER A 251 9.43 19.74 3.09
CA SER A 251 9.77 21.06 2.55
C SER A 251 8.52 21.95 2.38
N LEU A 252 7.39 21.36 1.99
CA LEU A 252 6.09 22.04 1.92
C LEU A 252 5.63 22.49 3.31
N ILE A 253 5.77 21.63 4.33
CA ILE A 253 5.51 21.99 5.73
C ILE A 253 6.43 23.12 6.17
N ALA A 254 7.72 23.04 5.87
CA ALA A 254 8.68 24.09 6.20
C ALA A 254 8.37 25.42 5.49
N PHE A 255 7.84 25.37 4.27
CA PHE A 255 7.44 26.58 3.55
C PHE A 255 6.18 27.23 4.15
N ILE A 256 5.16 26.43 4.47
CA ILE A 256 3.87 26.92 4.97
C ILE A 256 3.97 27.31 6.46
N ALA A 257 4.60 26.46 7.28
CA ALA A 257 4.64 26.59 8.74
C ALA A 257 6.03 26.96 9.30
N GLY A 258 7.10 26.97 8.50
CA GLY A 258 8.47 27.30 8.93
C GLY A 258 8.63 28.79 9.18
N GLY A 259 8.31 29.18 10.41
CA GLY A 259 8.27 30.57 10.86
C GLY A 259 7.47 30.71 12.17
N LEU A 260 6.64 29.72 12.48
CA LEU A 260 5.91 29.57 13.75
C LEU A 260 6.75 28.92 14.86
N GLU A 261 8.02 28.62 14.59
CA GLU A 261 8.97 28.07 15.57
C GLU A 261 9.24 29.10 16.68
N ASN A 262 8.35 29.15 17.67
CA ASN A 262 8.54 30.03 18.82
C ASN A 262 9.83 29.65 19.56
N LYS A 263 10.75 30.62 19.67
CA LYS A 263 11.87 30.58 20.64
C LYS A 263 11.27 30.33 22.02
N GLU A 264 11.73 29.29 22.68
CA GLU A 264 11.13 28.71 23.88
C GLU A 264 10.84 29.75 24.96
N LYS A 265 9.56 29.91 25.32
CA LYS A 265 9.23 30.22 26.71
C LYS A 265 9.30 28.89 27.44
N GLU A 266 10.35 28.69 28.24
CA GLU A 266 10.47 27.57 29.18
C GLU A 266 9.23 27.53 30.08
N ILE A 267 8.33 26.58 29.82
CA ILE A 267 7.27 26.27 30.78
C ILE A 267 7.92 25.43 31.87
N LYS A 268 8.13 26.02 33.05
CA LYS A 268 8.69 25.36 34.24
C LYS A 268 7.69 24.34 34.78
N GLY A 269 7.71 23.11 34.27
CA GLY A 269 7.02 21.98 34.87
C GLY A 269 7.81 21.38 36.04
N GLN A 270 7.12 20.90 37.06
CA GLN A 270 7.71 20.10 38.14
C GLN A 270 7.32 18.62 37.93
N TYR A 271 8.04 17.90 37.07
CA TYR A 271 7.82 16.47 36.87
C TYR A 271 9.06 15.65 37.23
N ASP A 272 8.82 14.53 37.92
CA ASP A 272 9.84 13.54 38.31
C ASP A 272 10.31 12.74 37.08
N ILE A 273 11.63 12.66 36.92
CA ILE A 273 12.29 12.02 35.77
C ILE A 273 11.92 10.53 35.71
N CYS A 274 11.97 9.82 36.84
CA CYS A 274 11.75 8.37 36.85
C CYS A 274 10.30 8.01 36.51
N GLN A 275 9.33 8.73 37.08
CA GLN A 275 7.91 8.52 36.79
C GLN A 275 7.57 8.83 35.34
N THR A 276 8.22 9.84 34.77
CA THR A 276 7.97 10.26 33.39
C THR A 276 8.58 9.28 32.38
N ILE A 277 9.77 8.71 32.65
CA ILE A 277 10.35 7.63 31.85
C ILE A 277 9.46 6.38 31.89
N ALA A 278 8.99 5.98 33.08
CA ALA A 278 8.09 4.84 33.24
C ALA A 278 6.77 5.06 32.48
N ALA A 279 6.21 6.27 32.53
CA ALA A 279 5.02 6.63 31.77
C ALA A 279 5.26 6.57 30.25
N LEU A 280 6.38 7.11 29.75
CA LEU A 280 6.74 7.06 28.33
C LEU A 280 6.87 5.62 27.83
N LEU A 281 7.66 4.79 28.52
CA LEU A 281 7.84 3.38 28.17
C LEU A 281 6.51 2.62 28.26
N GLY A 282 5.74 2.83 29.34
CA GLY A 282 4.42 2.24 29.52
C GLY A 282 3.45 2.61 28.40
N THR A 283 3.44 3.87 27.95
CA THR A 283 2.60 4.31 26.83
C THR A 283 3.00 3.69 25.50
N LEU A 284 4.29 3.54 25.22
CA LEU A 284 4.78 2.91 23.99
C LEU A 284 4.49 1.40 23.99
N ILE A 285 4.69 0.72 25.12
CA ILE A 285 4.34 -0.70 25.29
C ILE A 285 2.83 -0.89 25.14
N TYR A 286 2.02 -0.02 25.76
CA TYR A 286 0.56 -0.05 25.61
C TYR A 286 0.13 0.17 24.16
N ALA A 287 0.74 1.14 23.47
CA ALA A 287 0.48 1.40 22.06
C ALA A 287 0.80 0.17 21.19
N ALA A 288 1.93 -0.50 21.45
CA ALA A 288 2.31 -1.74 20.76
C ALA A 288 1.32 -2.88 21.05
N ALA A 289 0.96 -3.09 22.32
CA ALA A 289 0.01 -4.12 22.73
C ALA A 289 -1.38 -3.88 22.13
N LEU A 290 -1.86 -2.63 22.12
CA LEU A 290 -3.15 -2.28 21.53
C LEU A 290 -3.15 -2.41 20.01
N SER A 291 -2.05 -2.07 19.34
CA SER A 291 -1.89 -2.28 17.90
C SER A 291 -1.96 -3.78 17.54
N ALA A 292 -1.21 -4.62 18.27
CA ALA A 292 -1.29 -6.07 18.11
C ALA A 292 -2.70 -6.62 18.43
N PHE A 293 -3.32 -6.15 19.52
CA PHE A 293 -4.69 -6.54 19.89
C PHE A 293 -5.70 -6.23 18.77
N ASN A 294 -5.61 -5.05 18.17
CA ASN A 294 -6.48 -4.66 17.06
C ASN A 294 -6.31 -5.58 15.85
N GLN A 295 -5.08 -6.00 15.55
CA GLN A 295 -4.80 -6.92 14.44
C GLN A 295 -5.39 -8.32 14.69
N PHE A 296 -5.19 -8.89 15.88
CA PHE A 296 -5.60 -10.26 16.19
C PHE A 296 -7.09 -10.41 16.47
N PHE A 297 -7.70 -9.45 17.18
CA PHE A 297 -9.07 -9.57 17.66
C PHE A 297 -10.08 -8.75 16.87
N GLN A 298 -9.61 -7.84 16.00
CA GLN A 298 -10.44 -6.96 15.17
C GLN A 298 -11.65 -6.39 15.94
N PRO A 299 -11.43 -5.74 17.10
CA PRO A 299 -12.51 -5.22 17.91
C PRO A 299 -13.30 -4.16 17.15
N SER A 300 -14.54 -3.92 17.57
CA SER A 300 -15.36 -2.87 16.96
C SER A 300 -14.62 -1.52 16.96
N PRO A 301 -14.72 -0.70 15.91
CA PRO A 301 -14.01 0.59 15.81
C PRO A 301 -14.23 1.52 17.02
N PHE A 302 -15.43 1.49 17.62
CA PHE A 302 -15.74 2.23 18.84
C PHE A 302 -14.97 1.73 20.06
N ALA A 303 -14.80 0.41 20.19
CA ALA A 303 -13.98 -0.18 21.25
C ALA A 303 -12.51 0.22 21.06
N THR A 304 -12.00 0.22 19.84
CA THR A 304 -10.64 0.69 19.52
C THR A 304 -10.43 2.14 19.94
N ALA A 305 -11.37 3.03 19.61
CA ALA A 305 -11.32 4.43 20.02
C ALA A 305 -11.33 4.59 21.55
N ALA A 306 -12.18 3.82 22.26
CA ALA A 306 -12.23 3.83 23.71
C ALA A 306 -10.91 3.34 24.35
N LEU A 307 -10.28 2.30 23.79
CA LEU A 307 -9.00 1.77 24.26
C LEU A 307 -7.85 2.77 24.08
N TRP A 308 -7.88 3.59 23.02
CA TRP A 308 -6.92 4.70 22.84
C TRP A 308 -7.19 5.89 23.77
N ALA A 309 -8.41 6.06 24.27
CA ALA A 309 -8.74 7.12 25.23
C ALA A 309 -8.17 6.84 26.64
N LEU A 310 -8.07 5.58 27.05
CA LEU A 310 -7.56 5.17 28.37
C LEU A 310 -6.18 5.77 28.74
N PRO A 311 -5.13 5.62 27.92
CA PRO A 311 -3.82 6.20 28.25
C PRO A 311 -3.85 7.73 28.31
N LEU A 312 -4.70 8.39 27.50
CA LEU A 312 -4.86 9.84 27.55
C LEU A 312 -5.47 10.31 28.87
N VAL A 313 -6.41 9.57 29.46
CA VAL A 313 -6.92 9.87 30.82
C VAL A 313 -5.77 9.86 31.83
N GLY A 314 -4.88 8.87 31.74
CA GLY A 314 -3.67 8.80 32.55
C GLY A 314 -2.75 10.01 32.36
N VAL A 315 -2.53 10.43 31.11
CA VAL A 315 -1.76 11.64 30.77
C VAL A 315 -2.41 12.90 31.33
N VAL A 316 -3.74 13.02 31.32
CA VAL A 316 -4.47 14.16 31.90
C VAL A 316 -4.33 14.20 33.42
N ILE A 317 -4.41 13.05 34.10
CA ILE A 317 -4.21 12.97 35.55
C ILE A 317 -2.77 13.35 35.91
N TRP A 318 -1.79 12.80 35.16
CA TRP A 318 -0.38 13.10 35.35
C TRP A 318 -0.06 14.58 35.09
N SER A 319 -0.59 15.17 34.01
CA SER A 319 -0.34 16.56 33.64
C SER A 319 -0.92 17.54 34.66
N ARG A 320 -2.09 17.23 35.23
CA ARG A 320 -2.67 17.99 36.36
C ARG A 320 -1.79 17.93 37.59
N LYS A 321 -1.27 16.75 37.94
CA LYS A 321 -0.33 16.57 39.07
C LYS A 321 0.96 17.37 38.85
N ALA A 322 1.47 17.39 37.62
CA ALA A 322 2.66 18.12 37.22
C ALA A 322 2.43 19.63 36.93
N ARG A 323 1.18 20.11 37.09
CA ARG A 323 0.74 21.50 36.84
C ARG A 323 1.10 22.02 35.43
N LEU A 324 0.96 21.17 34.42
CA LEU A 324 1.24 21.54 33.04
C LEU A 324 0.02 22.19 32.38
N GLU A 325 0.23 23.32 31.72
CA GLU A 325 -0.82 23.97 30.94
C GLU A 325 -1.12 23.19 29.65
N PRO A 326 -2.37 23.19 29.14
CA PRO A 326 -2.70 22.56 27.86
C PRO A 326 -1.86 23.05 26.68
N ALA A 327 -1.41 24.31 26.74
CA ALA A 327 -0.50 24.90 25.75
C ALA A 327 0.86 24.17 25.69
N PHE A 328 1.28 23.51 26.77
CA PHE A 328 2.50 22.68 26.80
C PHE A 328 2.42 21.55 25.77
N PHE A 329 1.26 20.91 25.63
CA PHE A 329 1.02 19.82 24.68
C PHE A 329 0.72 20.32 23.24
N GLY A 330 0.67 21.63 23.04
CA GLY A 330 0.33 22.24 21.74
C GLY A 330 -1.16 22.42 21.50
N ILE A 331 -1.99 22.36 22.54
CA ILE A 331 -3.41 22.71 22.45
C ILE A 331 -3.51 24.25 22.47
N SER A 332 -3.41 24.86 21.29
CA SER A 332 -3.48 26.31 21.13
C SER A 332 -4.11 26.71 19.79
N VAL A 333 -4.60 27.95 19.70
CA VAL A 333 -5.12 28.53 18.45
C VAL A 333 -3.98 29.09 17.58
N HIS A 334 -2.80 29.29 18.16
CA HIS A 334 -1.66 29.82 17.43
C HIS A 334 -1.17 28.82 16.39
N GLY A 335 -0.93 29.28 15.16
CA GLY A 335 -0.51 28.42 14.05
C GLY A 335 -1.55 27.40 13.57
N LEU A 336 -2.79 27.44 14.09
CA LEU A 336 -3.83 26.46 13.76
C LEU A 336 -4.19 26.50 12.27
N ALA A 337 -4.56 27.67 11.74
CA ALA A 337 -4.96 27.80 10.33
C ALA A 337 -3.83 27.35 9.38
N VAL A 338 -2.60 27.79 9.64
CA VAL A 338 -1.41 27.43 8.85
C VAL A 338 -1.12 25.92 8.93
N GLY A 339 -1.23 25.33 10.12
CA GLY A 339 -1.05 23.90 10.33
C GLY A 339 -2.11 23.04 9.65
N LEU A 340 -3.37 23.48 9.66
CA LEU A 340 -4.48 22.80 8.97
C LEU A 340 -4.31 22.86 7.45
N ILE A 341 -3.91 24.01 6.90
CA ILE A 341 -3.60 24.16 5.46
C ILE A 341 -2.47 23.21 5.08
N ALA A 342 -1.37 23.20 5.85
CA ALA A 342 -0.26 22.29 5.62
C ALA A 342 -0.69 20.82 5.67
N ALA A 343 -1.54 20.43 6.62
CA ALA A 343 -2.06 19.06 6.72
C ALA A 343 -2.84 18.65 5.46
N VAL A 344 -3.75 19.50 4.99
CA VAL A 344 -4.55 19.22 3.78
C VAL A 344 -3.66 19.19 2.53
N SER A 345 -2.75 20.15 2.36
CA SER A 345 -1.86 20.19 1.19
C SER A 345 -0.93 18.97 1.13
N VAL A 346 -0.39 18.52 2.26
CA VAL A 346 0.44 17.31 2.33
C VAL A 346 -0.39 16.06 2.04
N CYS A 347 -1.62 15.97 2.53
CA CYS A 347 -2.51 14.85 2.19
C CYS A 347 -2.77 14.78 0.68
N ILE A 348 -3.04 15.92 0.03
CA ILE A 348 -3.26 15.96 -1.42
C ILE A 348 -1.98 15.53 -2.16
N LEU A 349 -0.81 16.01 -1.72
CA LEU A 349 0.48 15.63 -2.29
C LEU A 349 0.70 14.11 -2.22
N PHE A 350 0.44 13.49 -1.06
CA PHE A 350 0.59 12.04 -0.89
C PHE A 350 -0.47 11.25 -1.65
N ALA A 351 -1.72 11.70 -1.69
CA ALA A 351 -2.75 11.02 -2.47
C ALA A 351 -2.40 11.01 -3.97
N LEU A 352 -2.06 12.16 -4.55
CA LEU A 352 -1.68 12.26 -5.96
C LEU A 352 -0.35 11.57 -6.27
N GLY A 353 0.65 11.74 -5.39
CA GLY A 353 1.97 11.15 -5.55
C GLY A 353 2.00 9.62 -5.35
N SER A 354 1.08 9.06 -4.56
CA SER A 354 1.06 7.61 -4.31
C SER A 354 0.13 6.86 -5.26
N ALA A 355 -0.90 7.52 -5.81
CA ALA A 355 -1.87 6.90 -6.72
C ALA A 355 -1.65 7.19 -8.21
N PHE A 356 -0.83 8.19 -8.55
CA PHE A 356 -0.53 8.63 -9.93
C PHE A 356 -1.77 8.89 -10.80
N SER A 357 -2.90 9.13 -10.17
CA SER A 357 -4.21 9.28 -10.81
C SER A 357 -5.03 10.33 -10.08
N LEU A 358 -5.97 10.94 -10.81
CA LEU A 358 -6.89 11.88 -10.21
C LEU A 358 -8.04 11.13 -9.56
N PRO A 359 -8.47 11.53 -8.36
CA PRO A 359 -9.58 10.88 -7.68
C PRO A 359 -10.88 11.12 -8.45
N VAL A 360 -11.59 10.04 -8.77
CA VAL A 360 -12.86 10.07 -9.50
C VAL A 360 -14.07 10.19 -8.57
N GLY A 361 -13.90 9.94 -7.26
CA GLY A 361 -14.97 10.10 -6.28
C GLY A 361 -14.56 9.77 -4.84
N PHE A 362 -15.54 9.85 -3.92
CA PHE A 362 -15.36 9.53 -2.50
C PHE A 362 -16.39 8.49 -2.05
N LYS A 363 -15.95 7.50 -1.25
CA LYS A 363 -16.83 6.55 -0.56
C LYS A 363 -16.79 6.83 0.94
N PHE A 364 -17.89 7.35 1.48
CA PHE A 364 -18.01 7.56 2.92
C PHE A 364 -18.80 6.42 3.55
N ASP A 365 -18.18 5.76 4.52
CA ASP A 365 -18.81 4.80 5.42
C ASP A 365 -18.86 5.39 6.84
N THR A 366 -19.96 5.16 7.55
CA THR A 366 -20.14 5.52 8.97
C THR A 366 -19.05 4.95 9.88
N VAL A 367 -18.46 3.81 9.51
CA VAL A 367 -17.34 3.16 10.23
C VAL A 367 -16.07 4.01 10.24
N LEU A 368 -15.91 4.96 9.32
CA LEU A 368 -14.73 5.83 9.24
C LEU A 368 -14.65 6.82 10.40
N ILE A 369 -15.78 7.23 10.97
CA ILE A 369 -15.83 8.20 12.07
C ILE A 369 -15.10 7.67 13.33
N PRO A 370 -15.46 6.50 13.90
CA PRO A 370 -14.73 5.97 15.05
C PRO A 370 -13.26 5.64 14.75
N LEU A 371 -12.94 5.26 13.51
CA LEU A 371 -11.56 5.06 13.08
C LEU A 371 -10.75 6.37 13.12
N ALA A 372 -11.33 7.45 12.59
CA ALA A 372 -10.73 8.79 12.66
C ALA A 372 -10.48 9.22 14.11
N VAL A 373 -11.45 8.98 15.00
CA VAL A 373 -11.31 9.29 16.44
C VAL A 373 -10.17 8.49 17.05
N ALA A 374 -10.06 7.19 16.77
CA ALA A 374 -8.96 6.36 17.27
C ALA A 374 -7.58 6.89 16.83
N ILE A 375 -7.44 7.30 15.56
CA ILE A 375 -6.21 7.87 15.01
C ILE A 375 -5.86 9.21 15.68
N ILE A 376 -6.86 10.08 15.88
CA ILE A 376 -6.68 11.37 16.56
C ILE A 376 -6.20 11.16 18.00
N LEU A 377 -6.81 10.22 18.75
CA LEU A 377 -6.41 9.92 20.12
C LEU A 377 -5.00 9.33 20.18
N ARG A 378 -4.66 8.47 19.22
CA ARG A 378 -3.31 7.91 19.07
C ARG A 378 -2.27 9.01 18.83
N GLU A 379 -2.47 9.91 17.88
CA GLU A 379 -1.52 11.01 17.64
C GLU A 379 -1.48 12.01 18.79
N ALA A 380 -2.58 12.23 19.50
CA ALA A 380 -2.59 13.02 20.72
C ALA A 380 -1.64 12.43 21.78
N LEU A 381 -1.60 11.11 21.90
CA LEU A 381 -0.66 10.41 22.79
C LEU A 381 0.77 10.48 22.24
N LEU A 382 1.00 10.08 20.99
CA LEU A 382 2.34 9.98 20.41
C LEU A 382 3.01 11.35 20.24
N ARG A 383 2.31 12.32 19.64
CA ARG A 383 2.86 13.66 19.35
C ARG A 383 2.70 14.59 20.53
N GLY A 384 1.51 14.62 21.09
CA GLY A 384 1.18 15.50 22.21
C GLY A 384 1.99 15.14 23.45
N PHE A 385 2.01 13.87 23.86
CA PHE A 385 2.71 13.44 25.07
C PHE A 385 4.14 12.96 24.79
N CYS A 386 4.34 11.88 24.02
CA CYS A 386 5.65 11.25 23.89
C CYS A 386 6.68 12.17 23.21
N GLN A 387 6.35 12.70 22.03
CA GLN A 387 7.27 13.53 21.25
C GLN A 387 7.58 14.82 22.02
N ARG A 388 6.57 15.44 22.63
CA ARG A 388 6.77 16.69 23.37
C ARG A 388 7.70 16.56 24.56
N ILE A 389 7.55 15.50 25.37
CA ILE A 389 8.39 15.28 26.56
C ILE A 389 9.83 14.98 26.14
N ILE A 390 10.04 14.09 25.17
CA ILE A 390 11.38 13.74 24.70
C ILE A 390 12.05 14.95 24.04
N SER A 391 11.30 15.72 23.24
CA SER A 391 11.78 16.98 22.63
C SER A 391 12.19 18.01 23.68
N HIS A 392 11.53 18.05 24.83
CA HIS A 392 11.86 18.97 25.92
C HIS A 392 13.12 18.55 26.70
N TRP A 393 13.38 17.24 26.86
CA TRP A 393 14.52 16.75 27.63
C TRP A 393 15.83 16.64 26.84
N LEU A 394 15.75 16.18 25.59
CA LEU A 394 16.95 15.90 24.79
C LEU A 394 17.22 17.02 23.79
N HIS A 395 16.37 17.08 22.78
CA HIS A 395 16.44 18.05 21.68
C HIS A 395 15.15 17.92 20.86
N PRO A 396 14.61 19.00 20.27
CA PRO A 396 13.39 18.95 19.47
C PRO A 396 13.42 17.87 18.37
N LEU A 397 14.53 17.77 17.64
CA LEU A 397 14.72 16.77 16.59
C LEU A 397 14.92 15.33 17.14
N ALA A 398 15.43 15.17 18.36
CA ALA A 398 15.56 13.85 18.97
C ALA A 398 14.18 13.27 19.29
N GLY A 399 13.27 14.09 19.84
CA GLY A 399 11.88 13.68 20.08
C GLY A 399 11.16 13.29 18.80
N LEU A 400 11.34 14.06 17.73
CA LEU A 400 10.82 13.74 16.39
C LEU A 400 11.29 12.34 15.94
N LEU A 401 12.60 12.11 15.89
CA LEU A 401 13.17 10.89 15.33
C LEU A 401 12.83 9.66 16.18
N ILE A 402 12.98 9.74 17.50
CA ILE A 402 12.75 8.61 18.41
C ILE A 402 11.30 8.13 18.35
N VAL A 403 10.34 9.05 18.48
CA VAL A 403 8.91 8.69 18.46
C VAL A 403 8.50 8.21 17.08
N SER A 404 9.03 8.83 16.02
CA SER A 404 8.65 8.44 14.67
C SER A 404 9.16 7.04 14.29
N CYS A 405 10.41 6.73 14.67
CA CYS A 405 10.98 5.39 14.51
C CYS A 405 10.26 4.35 15.38
N ALA A 406 9.97 4.67 16.65
CA ALA A 406 9.26 3.75 17.53
C ALA A 406 7.87 3.40 16.98
N TRP A 407 7.11 4.40 16.53
CA TRP A 407 5.80 4.18 15.95
C TRP A 407 5.86 3.39 14.63
N ALA A 408 6.82 3.70 13.75
CA ALA A 408 6.98 2.98 12.48
C ALA A 408 7.29 1.49 12.71
N LEU A 409 8.15 1.18 13.68
CA LEU A 409 8.44 -0.21 14.06
C LEU A 409 7.19 -0.90 14.61
N ILE A 410 6.45 -0.26 15.51
CA ILE A 410 5.20 -0.81 16.06
C ILE A 410 4.22 -1.10 14.92
N ALA A 411 3.98 -0.13 14.03
CA ALA A 411 3.02 -0.27 12.93
C ALA A 411 3.37 -1.42 11.97
N VAL A 412 4.66 -1.62 11.65
CA VAL A 412 5.07 -2.72 10.76
C VAL A 412 5.04 -4.07 11.47
N PHE A 413 5.51 -4.17 12.70
CA PHE A 413 5.55 -5.46 13.42
C PHE A 413 4.18 -5.95 13.89
N THR A 414 3.21 -5.04 14.01
CA THR A 414 1.81 -5.35 14.37
C THR A 414 0.84 -5.13 13.21
N GLY A 415 1.38 -4.97 11.99
CA GLY A 415 0.61 -4.77 10.77
C GLY A 415 0.31 -6.08 10.04
N PRO A 416 -0.73 -6.11 9.18
CA PRO A 416 -1.10 -7.29 8.40
C PRO A 416 -0.09 -7.64 7.29
N ALA A 417 0.73 -6.68 6.87
CA ALA A 417 1.72 -6.89 5.83
C ALA A 417 2.99 -7.57 6.39
N PRO A 418 3.64 -8.48 5.64
CA PRO A 418 4.91 -9.05 6.05
C PRO A 418 5.93 -7.93 6.29
N GLY A 419 6.63 -8.00 7.43
CA GLY A 419 7.61 -7.00 7.87
C GLY A 419 8.72 -6.78 6.83
N GLY A 420 8.49 -5.82 5.93
CA GLY A 420 9.36 -5.53 4.79
C GLY A 420 9.91 -4.11 4.86
N VAL A 421 11.07 -3.90 4.23
CA VAL A 421 11.77 -2.60 4.21
C VAL A 421 10.90 -1.48 3.62
N LEU A 422 10.05 -1.79 2.63
CA LEU A 422 9.16 -0.82 2.00
C LEU A 422 8.02 -0.37 2.94
N ALA A 423 7.37 -1.31 3.63
CA ALA A 423 6.37 -1.00 4.64
C ALA A 423 6.96 -0.14 5.78
N LEU A 424 8.20 -0.45 6.20
CA LEU A 424 8.92 0.37 7.18
C LEU A 424 9.24 1.77 6.67
N ALA A 425 9.70 1.90 5.42
CA ALA A 425 9.98 3.20 4.82
C ALA A 425 8.71 4.05 4.67
N SER A 426 7.60 3.45 4.24
CA SER A 426 6.28 4.08 4.16
C SER A 426 5.82 4.58 5.53
N ALA A 427 5.74 3.69 6.53
CA ALA A 427 5.32 4.02 7.89
C ALA A 427 6.23 5.07 8.55
N LEU A 428 7.55 4.95 8.37
CA LEU A 428 8.51 5.93 8.88
C LEU A 428 8.32 7.29 8.22
N GLY A 429 8.15 7.35 6.90
CA GLY A 429 7.94 8.60 6.18
C GLY A 429 6.64 9.29 6.60
N GLN A 430 5.51 8.57 6.72
CA GLN A 430 4.26 9.13 7.26
C GLN A 430 4.48 9.71 8.67
N SER A 431 5.08 8.90 9.54
CA SER A 431 5.31 9.25 10.95
C SER A 431 6.24 10.46 11.11
N LEU A 432 7.29 10.55 10.30
CA LEU A 432 8.22 11.69 10.29
C LEU A 432 7.53 12.97 9.80
N VAL A 433 6.72 12.90 8.73
CA VAL A 433 6.02 14.07 8.18
C VAL A 433 4.97 14.59 9.16
N VAL A 434 4.21 13.70 9.80
CA VAL A 434 3.27 14.06 10.88
C VAL A 434 4.00 14.69 12.07
N GLY A 435 5.09 14.07 12.52
CA GLY A 435 5.91 14.60 13.62
C GLY A 435 6.55 15.95 13.28
N TYR A 436 6.94 16.16 12.02
CA TYR A 436 7.57 17.40 11.56
C TYR A 436 6.57 18.55 11.51
N LEU A 437 5.33 18.27 11.07
CA LEU A 437 4.24 19.24 11.16
C LEU A 437 3.98 19.67 12.61
N TYR A 438 4.03 18.75 13.58
CA TYR A 438 3.94 19.10 15.00
C TYR A 438 5.12 19.97 15.46
N HIS A 439 6.34 19.66 15.01
CA HIS A 439 7.53 20.45 15.34
C HIS A 439 7.44 21.90 14.85
N CYS A 440 7.01 22.11 13.60
CA CYS A 440 6.92 23.44 12.99
C CYS A 440 5.71 24.26 13.50
N SER A 441 4.54 23.62 13.65
CA SER A 441 3.31 24.32 14.05
C SER A 441 3.16 24.48 15.57
N LYS A 442 3.78 23.59 16.37
CA LYS A 442 3.52 23.40 17.81
C LYS A 442 2.03 23.29 18.14
N ASN A 443 1.22 22.86 17.18
CA ASN A 443 -0.21 22.71 17.30
C ASN A 443 -0.56 21.23 17.23
N LEU A 444 -1.28 20.70 18.22
CA LEU A 444 -1.64 19.29 18.27
C LEU A 444 -2.75 18.93 17.26
N PHE A 445 -3.61 19.88 16.89
CA PHE A 445 -4.72 19.62 15.98
C PHE A 445 -4.23 19.33 14.55
N ALA A 446 -3.18 20.01 14.10
CA ALA A 446 -2.59 19.84 12.77
C ALA A 446 -2.05 18.42 12.48
N PRO A 447 -1.16 17.82 13.31
CA PRO A 447 -0.69 16.45 13.10
C PRO A 447 -1.80 15.42 13.31
N CYS A 448 -2.75 15.64 14.22
CA CYS A 448 -3.90 14.74 14.39
C CYS A 448 -4.76 14.70 13.12
N LEU A 449 -5.05 15.88 12.53
CA LEU A 449 -5.77 15.95 11.27
C LEU A 449 -4.97 15.29 10.15
N LEU A 450 -3.67 15.60 10.02
CA LEU A 450 -2.83 15.02 8.97
C LEU A 450 -2.80 13.50 9.06
N ALA A 451 -2.57 12.91 10.24
CA ALA A 451 -2.56 11.46 10.38
C ALA A 451 -3.90 10.82 10.05
N ALA A 452 -5.01 11.42 10.51
CA ALA A 452 -6.35 10.95 10.15
C ALA A 452 -6.57 11.01 8.64
N LEU A 453 -6.18 12.11 7.99
CA LEU A 453 -6.29 12.24 6.54
C LEU A 453 -5.43 11.21 5.80
N LEU A 454 -4.18 10.98 6.22
CA LEU A 454 -3.28 10.04 5.54
C LEU A 454 -3.73 8.58 5.66
N GLU A 455 -4.32 8.17 6.78
CA GLU A 455 -4.81 6.79 6.95
C GLU A 455 -6.22 6.58 6.39
N LEU A 456 -7.06 7.61 6.36
CA LEU A 456 -8.42 7.51 5.83
C LEU A 456 -8.49 7.76 4.31
N ALA A 457 -7.59 8.57 3.76
CA ALA A 457 -7.61 8.89 2.33
C ALA A 457 -7.54 7.62 1.44
N PRO A 458 -6.69 6.62 1.71
CA PRO A 458 -6.69 5.35 0.95
C PRO A 458 -8.02 4.58 1.02
N LEU A 459 -8.83 4.77 2.08
CA LEU A 459 -10.11 4.09 2.27
C LEU A 459 -11.29 4.84 1.64
N ILE A 460 -11.19 6.16 1.54
CA ILE A 460 -12.27 7.04 1.09
C ILE A 460 -12.14 7.36 -0.39
N ILE A 461 -10.92 7.64 -0.85
CA ILE A 461 -10.67 8.13 -2.20
C ILE A 461 -10.79 6.98 -3.19
N LYS A 462 -11.61 7.17 -4.22
CA LYS A 462 -11.68 6.28 -5.37
C LYS A 462 -10.85 6.87 -6.50
N PHE A 463 -10.05 6.01 -7.13
CA PHE A 463 -9.22 6.32 -8.30
C PHE A 463 -9.68 5.52 -9.51
#